data_AF-A0A537PJJ5-F1
#
_entry.id   AF-A0A537PJJ5-F1
#
_cell.length_a   1.000
_cell.length_b   1.000
_cell.length_c   1.000
_cell.angle_alpha   90.00
_cell.angle_beta   90.00
_cell.angle_gamma   90.00
#
_symmetry.space_group_name_H-M   'P 1'
#
loop_
_entity.id
_entity.type
_entity.pdbx_description
1 polymer ?
#
loop_
_entity_poly.entity_id
_entity_poly.type
_entity_poly.pdbx_seq_one_letter_code
_entity_poly.pdbx_strand_id
1 'polypeptide(L)'
;MIAPFLHPAVSLSQYLTNLEIAAEHGLRLDLFIQNIIFLALIMTPGIAIYFLKRPMLLHEFPLSIPVLITSGIIVAAVGAKNGAGVHHMLPLVPAVTMATLQIAQLKSQDPSALISREAGALSLPFVVDQSLLMGHAIARSSSEWPKIVELEKLYGVHTWAEMGTTDNANYPSTYYRVVGVLRGGPVHLEVPFLLDLRAAGLGDDAIRDLLQHCKVAEWVLPQAGNPFSQRNGYNGDELFSDGVRHAFHNNYRLISRGTYYDVWGC
;
A
#
# COMPACT_ATOMS: atom_id res chain seq x y z
N MET A 1 19.41 -10.13 -1.90
CA MET A 1 18.70 -10.23 -3.19
C MET A 1 19.47 -9.40 -4.22
N ILE A 2 20.16 -10.02 -5.18
CA ILE A 2 20.89 -9.32 -6.27
C ILE A 2 20.26 -9.59 -7.63
N ALA A 3 19.48 -10.67 -7.77
CA ALA A 3 18.93 -11.15 -9.03
C ALA A 3 18.23 -10.09 -9.91
N PRO A 4 17.42 -9.16 -9.38
CA PRO A 4 16.80 -8.12 -10.21
C PRO A 4 17.82 -7.20 -10.90
N PHE A 5 18.94 -6.90 -10.26
CA PHE A 5 19.99 -6.01 -10.78
C PHE A 5 20.89 -6.66 -11.82
N LEU A 6 20.67 -7.95 -12.12
CA LEU A 6 21.32 -8.63 -13.23
C LEU A 6 20.66 -8.28 -14.57
N HIS A 7 19.42 -7.76 -14.55
CA HIS A 7 18.74 -7.33 -15.76
C HIS A 7 19.24 -5.94 -16.19
N PRO A 8 19.59 -5.72 -17.47
CA PRO A 8 20.20 -4.46 -17.93
C PRO A 8 19.30 -3.23 -17.77
N ALA A 9 17.97 -3.43 -17.70
CA ALA A 9 17.03 -2.35 -17.44
C ALA A 9 16.93 -1.93 -15.95
N VAL A 10 17.57 -2.66 -15.03
CA VAL A 10 17.47 -2.42 -13.58
C VAL A 10 18.81 -1.92 -13.05
N SER A 11 18.88 -0.62 -12.74
CA SER A 11 20.09 0.00 -12.23
C SER A 11 20.13 0.00 -10.70
N LEU A 12 21.18 -0.61 -10.13
CA LEU A 12 21.43 -0.55 -8.68
C LEU A 12 21.70 0.88 -8.21
N SER A 13 22.44 1.67 -8.99
CA SER A 13 22.72 3.06 -8.61
C SER A 13 21.43 3.89 -8.58
N GLN A 14 20.58 3.76 -9.59
CA GLN A 14 19.28 4.45 -9.63
C GLN A 14 18.39 4.04 -8.46
N TYR A 15 18.36 2.74 -8.13
CA TYR A 15 17.62 2.23 -6.99
C TYR A 15 18.10 2.83 -5.65
N LEU A 16 19.42 2.91 -5.44
CA LEU A 16 19.98 3.50 -4.23
C LEU A 16 19.71 5.01 -4.15
N THR A 17 19.82 5.74 -5.26
CA THR A 17 19.45 7.16 -5.31
C THR A 17 17.98 7.37 -4.98
N ASN A 18 17.08 6.53 -5.50
CA ASN A 18 15.66 6.62 -5.18
C ASN A 18 15.36 6.29 -3.71
N LEU A 19 16.10 5.34 -3.11
CA LEU A 19 16.01 5.06 -1.68
C LEU A 19 16.49 6.23 -0.82
N GLU A 20 17.53 6.95 -1.26
CA GLU A 20 18.04 8.14 -0.59
C GLU A 20 16.97 9.25 -0.60
N ILE A 21 16.34 9.50 -1.75
CA ILE A 21 15.22 10.45 -1.87
C ILE A 21 14.07 10.07 -0.93
N ALA A 22 13.66 8.81 -0.91
CA ALA A 22 12.62 8.32 0.00
C ALA A 22 13.06 8.29 1.48
N ALA A 23 14.36 8.38 1.77
CA ALA A 23 14.90 8.47 3.12
C ALA A 23 14.81 9.89 3.69
N GLU A 24 14.81 10.92 2.85
CA GLU A 24 14.65 12.33 3.27
C GLU A 24 13.26 12.61 3.84
N HIS A 25 12.26 11.78 3.55
CA HIS A 25 10.97 11.85 4.21
C HIS A 25 11.10 11.55 5.71
N GLY A 26 10.82 12.56 6.53
CA GLY A 26 10.82 12.44 7.98
C GLY A 26 9.80 11.42 8.51
N LEU A 27 10.04 10.96 9.74
CA LEU A 27 9.11 10.08 10.43
C LEU A 27 7.92 10.87 10.97
N ARG A 28 6.74 10.27 10.84
CA ARG A 28 5.48 10.81 11.33
C ARG A 28 5.07 10.13 12.62
N LEU A 29 5.03 10.91 13.69
CA LEU A 29 4.68 10.42 15.02
C LEU A 29 3.26 9.82 15.05
N ASP A 30 2.31 10.41 14.33
CA ASP A 30 0.95 9.90 14.26
C ASP A 30 0.86 8.54 13.56
N LEU A 31 1.60 8.32 12.47
CA LEU A 31 1.71 7.01 11.82
C LEU A 31 2.44 6.00 12.69
N PHE A 32 3.50 6.41 13.39
CA PHE A 32 4.18 5.56 14.35
C PHE A 32 3.24 5.10 15.46
N ILE A 33 2.50 6.04 16.07
CA ILE A 33 1.49 5.74 17.10
C ILE A 33 0.43 4.79 16.54
N GLN A 34 -0.07 5.04 15.32
CA GLN A 34 -1.05 4.15 14.68
C GLN A 34 -0.51 2.73 14.49
N ASN A 35 0.75 2.60 14.05
CA ASN A 35 1.42 1.31 13.89
C ASN A 35 1.63 0.59 15.23
N ILE A 36 1.99 1.32 16.29
CA ILE A 36 2.13 0.77 17.65
C ILE A 36 0.78 0.33 18.22
N ILE A 37 -0.28 1.12 18.02
CA ILE A 37 -1.65 0.75 18.41
C ILE A 37 -2.05 -0.54 17.69
N PHE A 38 -1.81 -0.63 16.38
CA PHE A 38 -2.09 -1.84 15.60
C PHE A 38 -1.30 -3.05 16.12
N LEU A 39 0.00 -2.88 16.40
CA LEU A 39 0.84 -3.94 16.99
C LEU A 39 0.30 -4.42 18.34
N ALA A 40 -0.06 -3.49 19.23
CA ALA A 40 -0.64 -3.81 20.53
C ALA A 40 -1.97 -4.54 20.37
N LEU A 41 -2.80 -4.11 19.41
CA LEU A 41 -4.08 -4.73 19.09
C LEU A 41 -3.91 -6.21 18.70
N ILE A 42 -3.03 -6.50 17.74
CA ILE A 42 -2.82 -7.87 17.25
C ILE A 42 -2.14 -8.76 18.31
N MET A 43 -1.35 -8.19 19.21
CA MET A 43 -0.69 -8.92 20.31
C MET A 43 -1.58 -9.16 21.53
N THR A 44 -2.66 -8.38 21.69
CA THR A 44 -3.55 -8.42 22.86
C THR A 44 -4.05 -9.83 23.18
N PRO A 45 -4.50 -10.66 22.23
CA PRO A 45 -4.98 -12.01 22.53
C PRO A 45 -3.91 -12.90 23.15
N GLY A 46 -2.69 -12.91 22.61
CA GLY A 46 -1.58 -13.72 23.14
C GLY A 46 -1.18 -13.29 24.54
N ILE A 47 -1.11 -11.97 24.78
CA ILE A 47 -0.79 -11.40 26.09
C ILE A 47 -1.86 -11.76 27.13
N ALA A 48 -3.15 -11.62 26.78
CA ALA A 48 -4.24 -11.96 27.68
C ALA A 48 -4.23 -13.45 28.06
N ILE A 49 -4.06 -14.36 27.09
CA ILE A 49 -3.97 -15.80 27.35
C ILE A 49 -2.77 -16.12 28.24
N TYR A 50 -1.62 -15.47 28.02
CA TYR A 50 -0.43 -15.66 28.83
C TYR A 50 -0.69 -15.33 30.31
N PHE A 51 -1.19 -14.12 30.59
CA PHE A 51 -1.45 -13.68 31.97
C PHE A 51 -2.52 -14.49 32.67
N LEU A 52 -3.56 -14.92 31.95
CA LEU A 52 -4.56 -15.81 32.52
C LEU A 52 -3.93 -17.15 32.92
N LYS A 53 -3.05 -17.75 32.08
CA LYS A 53 -2.44 -19.08 32.35
C LYS A 53 -1.31 -19.04 33.37
N ARG A 54 -0.58 -17.92 33.46
CA ARG A 54 0.62 -17.74 34.29
C ARG A 54 0.62 -16.34 34.93
N PRO A 55 -0.23 -16.08 35.93
CA PRO A 55 -0.45 -14.74 36.46
C PRO A 55 0.77 -14.08 37.16
N MET A 56 1.89 -14.77 37.39
CA MET A 56 2.96 -14.24 38.27
C MET A 56 4.42 -14.48 37.86
N LEU A 57 4.77 -15.00 36.67
CA LEU A 57 6.18 -15.26 36.32
C LEU A 57 6.59 -14.71 34.95
N LEU A 58 7.35 -13.61 34.96
CA LEU A 58 8.05 -13.05 33.78
C LEU A 58 9.27 -13.88 33.35
N HIS A 59 9.77 -14.78 34.22
CA HIS A 59 11.00 -15.55 33.96
C HIS A 59 10.83 -16.68 32.93
N GLU A 60 9.60 -17.05 32.59
CA GLU A 60 9.28 -18.11 31.61
C GLU A 60 8.80 -17.54 30.27
N PHE A 61 8.98 -16.24 30.06
CA PHE A 61 8.54 -15.58 28.84
C PHE A 61 9.37 -16.10 27.65
N PRO A 62 8.75 -16.76 26.65
CA PRO A 62 9.51 -17.34 25.56
C PRO A 62 10.21 -16.23 24.78
N LEU A 63 11.50 -16.43 24.46
CA LEU A 63 12.34 -15.45 23.76
C LEU A 63 11.74 -14.95 22.43
N SER A 64 10.86 -15.74 21.81
CA SER A 64 10.12 -15.36 20.61
C SER A 64 9.25 -14.11 20.78
N ILE A 65 8.70 -13.85 21.97
CA ILE A 65 7.81 -12.70 22.20
C ILE A 65 8.57 -11.37 22.27
N PRO A 66 9.63 -11.20 23.08
CA PRO A 66 10.39 -9.96 23.07
C PRO A 66 11.02 -9.71 21.70
N VAL A 67 11.49 -10.75 21.00
CA VAL A 67 11.96 -10.63 19.61
C VAL A 67 10.87 -10.09 18.70
N LEU A 68 9.65 -10.66 18.78
CA LEU A 68 8.51 -10.21 17.97
C LEU A 68 8.10 -8.77 18.30
N ILE A 69 8.13 -8.36 19.56
CA ILE A 69 7.86 -6.98 19.99
C ILE A 69 8.93 -6.04 19.43
N THR A 70 10.22 -6.38 19.58
CA THR A 70 11.32 -5.57 19.06
C THR A 70 11.26 -5.45 17.54
N SER A 71 11.05 -6.56 16.83
CA SER A 71 10.82 -6.54 15.38
C SER A 71 9.60 -5.70 15.02
N GLY A 72 8.51 -5.82 15.77
CA GLY A 72 7.30 -5.02 15.58
C GLY A 72 7.54 -3.52 15.74
N ILE A 73 8.30 -3.11 16.76
CA ILE A 73 8.66 -1.69 16.99
C ILE A 73 9.54 -1.17 15.84
N ILE A 74 10.51 -1.97 15.38
CA ILE A 74 11.36 -1.62 14.23
C ILE A 74 10.50 -1.43 12.98
N VAL A 75 9.61 -2.37 12.67
CA VAL A 75 8.71 -2.28 11.52
C VAL A 75 7.75 -1.10 11.67
N ALA A 76 7.24 -0.83 12.87
CA ALA A 76 6.38 0.32 13.14
C ALA A 76 7.10 1.65 12.87
N ALA A 77 8.38 1.75 13.21
CA ALA A 77 9.22 2.91 12.92
C ALA A 77 9.50 3.04 11.40
N VAL A 78 9.85 1.95 10.73
CA VAL A 78 10.07 1.94 9.28
C VAL A 78 8.79 2.33 8.52
N GLY A 79 7.64 1.81 8.96
CA GLY A 79 6.32 2.10 8.41
C GLY A 79 5.74 3.45 8.83
N ALA A 80 6.46 4.27 9.61
CA ALA A 80 6.02 5.60 10.05
C ALA A 80 6.44 6.72 9.09
N LYS A 81 6.54 6.43 7.80
CA LYS A 81 6.86 7.41 6.75
C LYS A 81 5.60 7.84 6.00
N ASN A 82 5.65 9.01 5.37
CA ASN A 82 4.59 9.43 4.45
C ASN A 82 4.38 8.37 3.36
N GLY A 83 3.12 8.09 3.01
CA GLY A 83 2.75 7.02 2.07
C GLY A 83 2.80 5.59 2.65
N ALA A 84 3.31 5.40 3.87
CA ALA A 84 3.34 4.11 4.56
C ALA A 84 2.16 3.95 5.54
N GLY A 85 2.36 3.24 6.65
CA GLY A 85 1.36 3.02 7.71
C GLY A 85 1.11 1.55 8.02
N VAL A 86 -0.05 1.26 8.59
CA VAL A 86 -0.39 -0.04 9.21
C VAL A 86 -0.27 -1.24 8.28
N HIS A 87 -0.37 -1.04 6.96
CA HIS A 87 -0.19 -2.11 5.99
C HIS A 87 1.23 -2.70 6.01
N HIS A 88 2.24 -1.95 6.47
CA HIS A 88 3.60 -2.46 6.71
C HIS A 88 3.68 -3.45 7.88
N MET A 89 2.66 -3.46 8.76
CA MET A 89 2.57 -4.36 9.91
C MET A 89 1.89 -5.69 9.55
N LEU A 90 1.18 -5.78 8.41
CA LEU A 90 0.47 -6.99 7.99
C LEU A 90 1.36 -8.24 7.89
N PRO A 91 2.63 -8.16 7.41
CA PRO A 91 3.52 -9.31 7.40
C PRO A 91 3.83 -9.91 8.78
N LEU A 92 3.62 -9.16 9.88
CA LEU A 92 3.80 -9.67 11.25
C LEU A 92 2.61 -10.49 11.75
N VAL A 93 1.43 -10.35 11.13
CA VAL A 93 0.21 -11.03 11.59
C VAL A 93 0.40 -12.55 11.71
N PRO A 94 0.97 -13.27 10.71
CA PRO A 94 1.20 -14.72 10.85
C PRO A 94 2.12 -15.09 12.02
N ALA A 95 3.17 -14.31 12.28
CA ALA A 95 4.09 -14.55 13.40
C ALA A 95 3.40 -14.32 14.75
N VAL A 96 2.59 -13.26 14.87
CA VAL A 96 1.78 -12.98 16.07
C VAL A 96 0.75 -14.08 16.31
N THR A 97 0.09 -14.57 15.26
CA THR A 97 -0.84 -15.70 15.37
C THR A 97 -0.12 -16.96 15.85
N MET A 98 1.04 -17.30 15.28
CA MET A 98 1.81 -18.47 15.69
C MET A 98 2.28 -18.36 17.15
N ALA A 99 2.78 -17.20 17.57
CA ALA A 99 3.18 -16.94 18.95
C ALA A 99 2.00 -17.08 19.92
N THR A 100 0.83 -16.56 19.54
CA THR A 100 -0.42 -16.71 20.31
C THR A 100 -0.82 -18.17 20.46
N LEU A 101 -0.72 -18.98 19.40
CA LEU A 101 -0.99 -20.42 19.45
C LEU A 101 -0.01 -21.17 20.36
N GLN A 102 1.28 -20.85 20.31
CA GLN A 102 2.28 -21.43 21.19
C GLN A 102 1.98 -21.13 22.67
N ILE A 103 1.62 -19.88 22.98
CA ILE A 103 1.18 -19.48 24.33
C ILE A 103 -0.08 -20.25 24.74
N ALA A 104 -1.06 -20.38 23.83
CA ALA A 104 -2.28 -21.12 24.08
C ALA A 104 -2.05 -22.61 24.35
N GLN A 105 -0.96 -23.20 23.85
CA GLN A 105 -0.57 -24.59 24.11
C GLN A 105 0.20 -24.79 25.43
N LEU A 106 0.64 -23.72 26.10
CA LEU A 106 1.31 -23.84 27.39
C LEU A 106 0.37 -24.49 28.42
N LYS A 107 0.92 -25.40 29.24
CA LYS A 107 0.22 -25.93 30.41
C LYS A 107 -0.07 -24.77 31.39
N SER A 108 -1.29 -24.72 31.93
CA SER A 108 -1.64 -23.76 32.98
C SER A 108 -0.83 -24.07 34.24
N GLN A 109 -0.32 -23.05 34.92
CA GLN A 109 0.27 -23.20 36.26
C GLN A 109 -0.79 -23.14 37.36
N ASP A 110 -1.96 -22.58 37.06
CA ASP A 110 -3.11 -22.55 37.94
C ASP A 110 -4.09 -23.67 37.54
N PRO A 111 -4.29 -24.72 38.37
CA PRO A 111 -5.25 -25.79 38.12
C PRO A 111 -6.71 -25.34 38.22
N SER A 112 -6.97 -24.21 38.87
CA SER A 112 -8.30 -23.62 39.02
C SER A 112 -8.66 -22.66 37.88
N ALA A 113 -7.66 -22.17 37.15
CA ALA A 113 -7.85 -21.43 35.91
C ALA A 113 -8.31 -22.38 34.80
N LEU A 114 -9.63 -22.62 34.76
CA LEU A 114 -10.35 -23.17 33.62
C LEU A 114 -10.27 -22.17 32.45
N ILE A 115 -9.09 -22.02 31.89
CA ILE A 115 -8.90 -21.40 30.57
C ILE A 115 -9.22 -22.52 29.60
N SER A 116 -10.52 -22.81 29.51
CA SER A 116 -11.11 -23.74 28.58
C SER A 116 -10.77 -23.30 27.16
N ARG A 117 -11.00 -24.18 26.16
CA ARG A 117 -10.92 -23.83 24.73
C ARG A 117 -11.68 -22.53 24.37
N GLU A 118 -12.57 -22.05 25.23
CA GLU A 118 -13.38 -20.84 25.10
C GLU A 118 -12.59 -19.54 25.31
N ALA A 119 -11.45 -19.55 26.03
CA ALA A 119 -10.58 -18.36 26.11
C ALA A 119 -9.84 -18.09 24.78
N GLY A 120 -9.61 -19.14 23.98
CA GLY A 120 -9.23 -18.99 22.56
C GLY A 120 -10.35 -18.33 21.75
N ALA A 121 -11.62 -18.52 22.14
CA ALA A 121 -12.76 -17.85 21.51
C ALA A 121 -12.90 -16.36 21.89
N LEU A 122 -12.17 -15.84 22.89
CA LEU A 122 -12.07 -14.39 23.16
C LEU A 122 -11.06 -13.66 22.23
N SER A 123 -10.18 -14.41 21.56
CA SER A 123 -9.36 -13.89 20.45
C SER A 123 -10.13 -13.81 19.13
N LEU A 124 -11.22 -14.60 19.01
CA LEU A 124 -12.05 -14.68 17.82
C LEU A 124 -12.73 -13.33 17.48
N PRO A 125 -13.34 -12.56 18.40
CA PRO A 125 -13.97 -11.29 18.07
C PRO A 125 -13.01 -10.28 17.45
N PHE A 126 -11.74 -10.28 17.83
CA PHE A 126 -10.73 -9.36 17.29
C PHE A 126 -10.23 -9.78 15.91
N VAL A 127 -10.00 -11.09 15.73
CA VAL A 127 -9.71 -11.66 14.40
C VAL A 127 -10.93 -11.51 13.50
N VAL A 128 -12.14 -11.69 14.01
CA VAL A 128 -13.42 -11.55 13.30
C VAL A 128 -13.71 -10.08 12.99
N ASP A 129 -13.43 -9.11 13.87
CA ASP A 129 -13.60 -7.67 13.60
C ASP A 129 -12.62 -7.18 12.52
N GLN A 130 -11.34 -7.59 12.60
CA GLN A 130 -10.38 -7.36 11.51
C GLN A 130 -10.77 -8.11 10.22
N SER A 131 -11.30 -9.33 10.32
CA SER A 131 -11.80 -10.11 9.18
C SER A 131 -13.12 -9.54 8.63
N LEU A 132 -13.91 -8.84 9.45
CA LEU A 132 -15.12 -8.12 9.05
C LEU A 132 -14.74 -6.78 8.46
N LEU A 133 -13.69 -6.10 8.90
CA LEU A 133 -13.11 -4.93 8.23
C LEU A 133 -12.55 -5.34 6.86
N MET A 134 -11.84 -6.46 6.79
CA MET A 134 -11.40 -7.07 5.53
C MET A 134 -12.61 -7.52 4.69
N GLY A 135 -13.63 -8.09 5.32
CA GLY A 135 -14.88 -8.54 4.69
C GLY A 135 -15.72 -7.38 4.18
N HIS A 136 -15.75 -6.24 4.86
CA HIS A 136 -16.36 -4.99 4.42
C HIS A 136 -15.50 -4.33 3.33
N ALA A 137 -14.17 -4.45 3.38
CA ALA A 137 -13.28 -4.01 2.31
C ALA A 137 -13.49 -4.85 1.05
N ILE A 138 -13.67 -6.18 1.19
CA ILE A 138 -14.01 -7.12 0.10
C ILE A 138 -15.46 -6.92 -0.38
N ALA A 139 -16.42 -6.68 0.52
CA ALA A 139 -17.81 -6.39 0.15
C ALA A 139 -17.94 -5.01 -0.51
N ARG A 140 -17.13 -4.01 -0.11
CA ARG A 140 -16.95 -2.77 -0.87
C ARG A 140 -16.12 -2.98 -2.14
N SER A 141 -15.30 -4.03 -2.22
CA SER A 141 -14.59 -4.38 -3.47
C SER A 141 -15.55 -4.89 -4.54
N SER A 142 -16.73 -5.40 -4.19
CA SER A 142 -17.72 -5.79 -5.22
C SER A 142 -18.22 -4.59 -6.01
N SER A 143 -18.29 -3.38 -5.43
CA SER A 143 -18.58 -2.15 -6.18
C SER A 143 -17.40 -1.65 -7.01
N GLU A 144 -16.19 -2.11 -6.72
CA GLU A 144 -14.98 -1.78 -7.47
C GLU A 144 -14.71 -2.78 -8.61
N TRP A 145 -15.21 -4.01 -8.53
CA TRP A 145 -15.06 -5.04 -9.55
C TRP A 145 -15.46 -4.58 -10.97
N PRO A 146 -16.55 -3.81 -11.17
CA PRO A 146 -16.89 -3.26 -12.49
C PRO A 146 -15.77 -2.42 -13.12
N LYS A 147 -14.98 -1.70 -12.32
CA LYS A 147 -13.81 -0.92 -12.80
C LYS A 147 -12.74 -1.84 -13.38
N ILE A 148 -12.45 -2.94 -12.68
CA ILE A 148 -11.46 -3.95 -13.11
C ILE A 148 -11.93 -4.59 -14.41
N VAL A 149 -13.20 -5.01 -14.49
CA VAL A 149 -13.78 -5.62 -15.71
C VAL A 149 -13.75 -4.64 -16.89
N GLU A 150 -13.99 -3.35 -16.66
CA GLU A 150 -13.85 -2.34 -17.71
C GLU A 150 -12.40 -2.19 -18.17
N LEU A 151 -11.44 -2.11 -17.26
CA LEU A 151 -10.01 -2.06 -17.61
C LEU A 151 -9.57 -3.32 -18.37
N GLU A 152 -10.07 -4.49 -18.00
CA GLU A 152 -9.78 -5.72 -18.73
C GLU A 152 -10.26 -5.66 -20.19
N LYS A 153 -11.39 -4.98 -20.47
CA LYS A 153 -11.86 -4.77 -21.84
C LYS A 153 -11.04 -3.70 -22.54
N LEU A 154 -10.78 -2.56 -21.88
CA LEU A 154 -10.02 -1.45 -22.45
C LEU A 154 -8.61 -1.89 -22.85
N TYR A 155 -7.87 -2.56 -21.97
CA TYR A 155 -6.53 -3.09 -22.30
C TYR A 155 -6.57 -4.27 -23.28
N GLY A 156 -7.74 -4.86 -23.53
CA GLY A 156 -7.92 -5.84 -24.62
C GLY A 156 -7.96 -5.18 -26.00
N VAL A 157 -8.32 -3.89 -26.07
CA VAL A 157 -8.39 -3.09 -27.31
C VAL A 157 -7.18 -2.17 -27.44
N HIS A 158 -6.83 -1.50 -26.36
CA HIS A 158 -5.73 -0.54 -26.22
C HIS A 158 -4.56 -1.19 -25.48
N THR A 159 -3.95 -2.19 -26.11
CA THR A 159 -2.97 -3.09 -25.46
C THR A 159 -1.74 -2.36 -24.90
N TRP A 160 -1.37 -1.23 -25.51
CA TRP A 160 -0.19 -0.44 -25.13
C TRP A 160 -0.54 0.80 -24.32
N ALA A 161 -1.82 1.01 -23.98
CA ALA A 161 -2.20 2.16 -23.19
C ALA A 161 -1.68 2.08 -21.76
N GLU A 162 -1.35 3.23 -21.20
CA GLU A 162 -0.82 3.34 -19.83
C GLU A 162 -1.83 4.01 -18.90
N MET A 163 -1.80 3.65 -17.62
CA MET A 163 -2.67 4.31 -16.63
C MET A 163 -2.13 5.70 -16.30
N GLY A 164 -2.92 6.73 -16.60
CA GLY A 164 -2.71 8.09 -16.14
C GLY A 164 -3.45 8.36 -14.82
N THR A 165 -3.48 9.63 -14.41
CA THR A 165 -4.23 10.07 -13.24
C THR A 165 -5.01 11.33 -13.55
N THR A 166 -6.09 11.57 -12.81
CA THR A 166 -6.84 12.83 -12.87
C THR A 166 -6.57 13.66 -11.62
N ASP A 167 -7.41 13.53 -10.59
CA ASP A 167 -7.33 14.29 -9.34
C ASP A 167 -7.18 13.38 -8.10
N ASN A 168 -7.05 13.98 -6.92
CA ASN A 168 -6.90 13.24 -5.66
C ASN A 168 -8.10 12.36 -5.31
N ALA A 169 -9.32 12.74 -5.69
CA ALA A 169 -10.52 11.98 -5.39
C ALA A 169 -10.59 10.69 -6.21
N ASN A 170 -10.08 10.73 -7.44
CA ASN A 170 -10.10 9.63 -8.38
C ASN A 170 -8.79 8.82 -8.40
N TYR A 171 -7.75 9.26 -7.69
CA TYR A 171 -6.49 8.55 -7.56
C TYR A 171 -6.61 7.06 -7.17
N PRO A 172 -7.49 6.64 -6.23
CA PRO A 172 -7.66 5.22 -5.91
C PRO A 172 -8.06 4.34 -7.09
N SER A 173 -8.76 4.89 -8.09
CA SER A 173 -9.13 4.15 -9.31
C SER A 173 -7.91 3.80 -10.17
N THR A 174 -6.75 4.43 -9.95
CA THR A 174 -5.48 4.12 -10.65
C THR A 174 -4.75 2.91 -10.05
N TYR A 175 -5.15 2.44 -8.86
CA TYR A 175 -4.50 1.28 -8.22
C TYR A 175 -4.66 -0.01 -9.03
N TYR A 176 -5.69 -0.08 -9.87
CA TYR A 176 -5.94 -1.19 -10.79
C TYR A 176 -5.08 -1.17 -12.07
N ARG A 177 -4.11 -0.24 -12.19
CA ARG A 177 -3.14 -0.22 -13.31
C ARG A 177 -2.43 -1.56 -13.53
N VAL A 178 -2.29 -2.35 -12.47
CA VAL A 178 -1.72 -3.70 -12.52
C VAL A 178 -2.41 -4.61 -13.53
N VAL A 179 -3.69 -4.37 -13.87
CA VAL A 179 -4.39 -5.11 -14.93
C VAL A 179 -3.70 -4.96 -16.29
N GLY A 180 -3.23 -3.76 -16.63
CA GLY A 180 -2.46 -3.51 -17.84
C GLY A 180 -1.03 -4.04 -17.75
N VAL A 181 -0.36 -3.82 -16.61
CA VAL A 181 1.03 -4.27 -16.38
C VAL A 181 1.17 -5.80 -16.47
N LEU A 182 0.24 -6.55 -15.87
CA LEU A 182 0.24 -8.02 -15.93
C LEU A 182 0.03 -8.58 -17.34
N ARG A 183 -0.44 -7.75 -18.28
CA ARG A 183 -0.56 -8.09 -19.71
C ARG A 183 0.66 -7.70 -20.53
N GLY A 184 1.70 -7.16 -19.88
CA GLY A 184 2.93 -6.70 -20.53
C GLY A 184 2.87 -5.24 -21.01
N GLY A 185 1.87 -4.47 -20.59
CA GLY A 185 1.79 -3.03 -20.87
C GLY A 185 3.00 -2.28 -20.28
N PRO A 186 3.55 -1.29 -20.99
CA PRO A 186 4.65 -0.47 -20.49
C PRO A 186 4.21 0.38 -19.30
N VAL A 187 5.19 0.88 -18.56
CA VAL A 187 4.98 1.80 -17.44
C VAL A 187 6.08 2.84 -17.48
N HIS A 188 5.79 3.99 -18.07
CA HIS A 188 6.70 5.14 -18.09
C HIS A 188 6.43 6.12 -16.95
N LEU A 189 5.23 6.11 -16.38
CA LEU A 189 4.84 6.98 -15.28
C LEU A 189 4.29 6.18 -14.09
N GLU A 190 5.00 6.25 -12.97
CA GLU A 190 4.53 5.74 -11.68
C GLU A 190 4.25 6.90 -10.72
N VAL A 191 2.97 7.19 -10.50
CA VAL A 191 2.52 8.30 -9.64
C VAL A 191 3.06 8.21 -8.21
N PRO A 192 3.13 7.03 -7.54
CA PRO A 192 3.73 6.93 -6.22
C PRO A 192 5.18 7.43 -6.18
N PHE A 193 5.98 7.06 -7.18
CA PHE A 193 7.36 7.52 -7.26
C PHE A 193 7.45 9.03 -7.52
N LEU A 194 6.54 9.56 -8.34
CA LEU A 194 6.48 11.00 -8.58
C LEU A 194 6.12 11.80 -7.31
N LEU A 195 5.27 11.27 -6.42
CA LEU A 195 4.96 11.92 -5.14
C LEU A 195 6.23 12.17 -4.32
N ASP A 196 7.11 11.17 -4.25
CA ASP A 196 8.38 11.27 -3.51
C ASP A 196 9.31 12.29 -4.19
N LEU A 197 9.50 12.20 -5.52
CA LEU A 197 10.34 13.14 -6.27
C LEU A 197 9.90 14.60 -6.10
N ARG A 198 8.59 14.85 -6.23
CA ARG A 198 8.03 16.20 -6.13
C ARG A 198 8.11 16.74 -4.70
N ALA A 199 7.96 15.88 -3.70
CA ALA A 199 8.15 16.25 -2.31
C ALA A 199 9.61 16.56 -1.95
N ALA A 200 10.57 15.94 -2.66
CA ALA A 200 11.99 16.29 -2.60
C ALA A 200 12.34 17.54 -3.44
N GLY A 201 11.36 18.20 -4.07
CA GLY A 201 11.58 19.42 -4.84
C GLY A 201 12.10 19.20 -6.27
N LEU A 202 12.13 17.96 -6.76
CA LEU A 202 12.53 17.67 -8.13
C LEU A 202 11.42 18.06 -9.12
N GLY A 203 11.81 18.49 -10.32
CA GLY A 203 10.88 18.93 -11.38
C GLY A 203 10.11 17.80 -12.07
N ASP A 204 9.22 18.16 -12.99
CA ASP A 204 8.40 17.25 -13.80
C ASP A 204 8.70 17.36 -15.31
N ASP A 205 9.87 17.91 -15.67
CA ASP A 205 10.26 18.15 -17.07
C ASP A 205 10.24 16.88 -17.92
N ALA A 206 10.63 15.73 -17.36
CA ALA A 206 10.60 14.44 -18.06
C ALA A 206 9.16 14.00 -18.41
N ILE A 207 8.19 14.31 -17.55
CA ILE A 207 6.78 14.01 -17.78
C ILE A 207 6.22 14.95 -18.83
N ARG A 208 6.58 16.23 -18.74
CA ARG A 208 6.21 17.21 -19.76
C ARG A 208 6.73 16.77 -21.13
N ASP A 209 7.99 16.37 -21.23
CA ASP A 209 8.60 15.87 -22.47
C ASP A 209 7.91 14.61 -23.02
N LEU A 210 7.58 13.67 -22.13
CA LEU A 210 6.86 12.44 -22.46
C LEU A 210 5.47 12.73 -23.06
N LEU A 211 4.77 13.73 -22.54
CA LEU A 211 3.46 14.15 -23.05
C LEU A 211 3.58 15.03 -24.30
N GLN A 212 4.54 15.95 -24.36
CA GLN A 212 4.74 16.84 -25.51
C GLN A 212 5.09 16.08 -26.78
N HIS A 213 5.86 15.00 -26.67
CA HIS A 213 6.32 14.22 -27.80
C HIS A 213 5.55 12.90 -27.99
N CYS A 214 4.41 12.74 -27.32
CA CYS A 214 3.56 11.56 -27.41
C CYS A 214 4.33 10.23 -27.27
N LYS A 215 5.25 10.17 -26.30
CA LYS A 215 6.03 8.95 -26.04
C LYS A 215 5.16 7.80 -25.52
N VAL A 216 3.97 8.13 -25.03
CA VAL A 216 2.90 7.19 -24.71
C VAL A 216 1.77 7.47 -25.69
N ALA A 217 1.41 6.50 -26.55
CA ALA A 217 0.40 6.73 -27.59
C ALA A 217 -1.00 6.91 -27.00
N GLU A 218 -1.33 6.12 -25.98
CA GLU A 218 -2.66 6.07 -25.40
C GLU A 218 -2.59 6.05 -23.87
N TRP A 219 -3.48 6.80 -23.24
CA TRP A 219 -3.65 6.81 -21.80
C TRP A 219 -5.04 6.33 -21.42
N VAL A 220 -5.12 5.49 -20.40
CA VAL A 220 -6.36 5.19 -19.68
C VAL A 220 -6.37 6.07 -18.43
N LEU A 221 -7.35 6.96 -18.29
CA LEU A 221 -7.51 7.82 -17.12
C LEU A 221 -8.85 7.53 -16.45
N PRO A 222 -8.98 7.72 -15.13
CA PRO A 222 -10.30 7.80 -14.51
C PRO A 222 -11.19 8.79 -15.27
N GLN A 223 -12.43 8.41 -15.54
CA GLN A 223 -13.38 9.22 -16.33
C GLN A 223 -13.70 10.55 -15.62
N ALA A 224 -13.74 10.55 -14.30
CA ALA A 224 -13.98 11.73 -13.49
C ALA A 224 -12.67 12.45 -13.11
N GLY A 225 -12.76 13.78 -12.99
CA GLY A 225 -11.65 14.65 -12.64
C GLY A 225 -10.94 15.26 -13.85
N ASN A 226 -10.03 16.19 -13.59
CA ASN A 226 -9.22 16.81 -14.64
C ASN A 226 -7.93 16.00 -14.84
N PRO A 227 -7.56 15.63 -16.08
CA PRO A 227 -6.30 14.92 -16.36
C PRO A 227 -5.09 15.62 -15.74
N PHE A 228 -4.25 14.85 -15.04
CA PHE A 228 -3.01 15.32 -14.42
C PHE A 228 -3.18 16.55 -13.51
N SER A 229 -4.30 16.66 -12.79
CA SER A 229 -4.55 17.70 -11.77
C SER A 229 -4.37 17.20 -10.34
N GLN A 230 -3.74 16.05 -10.14
CA GLN A 230 -3.49 15.49 -8.83
C GLN A 230 -2.54 16.42 -8.05
N ARG A 231 -2.81 16.56 -6.76
CA ARG A 231 -1.97 17.25 -5.79
C ARG A 231 -1.17 16.24 -4.99
N ASN A 232 0.02 16.61 -4.57
CA ASN A 232 0.90 15.77 -3.79
C ASN A 232 0.29 15.52 -2.41
N GLY A 233 0.10 14.25 -2.07
CA GLY A 233 -0.53 13.85 -0.81
C GLY A 233 0.31 14.15 0.44
N TYR A 234 1.58 14.50 0.31
CA TYR A 234 2.49 14.73 1.43
C TYR A 234 2.49 16.19 1.90
N ASN A 235 2.47 17.15 0.97
CA ASN A 235 2.55 18.59 1.25
C ASN A 235 1.34 19.38 0.71
N GLY A 236 0.48 18.76 -0.11
CA GLY A 236 -0.67 19.40 -0.73
C GLY A 236 -0.34 20.22 -1.96
N ASP A 237 0.92 20.31 -2.39
CA ASP A 237 1.31 21.08 -3.58
C ASP A 237 0.84 20.42 -4.88
N GLU A 238 0.89 21.14 -6.00
CA GLU A 238 0.59 20.56 -7.31
C GLU A 238 1.59 19.45 -7.66
N LEU A 239 1.10 18.24 -7.94
CA LEU A 239 1.97 17.11 -8.32
C LEU A 239 2.55 17.34 -9.71
N PHE A 240 1.68 17.78 -10.63
CA PHE A 240 2.03 18.13 -12.00
C PHE A 240 1.94 19.64 -12.18
N SER A 241 2.91 20.22 -12.88
CA SER A 241 2.91 21.63 -13.24
C SER A 241 1.85 21.95 -14.30
N ASP A 242 1.55 23.23 -14.45
CA ASP A 242 0.76 23.72 -15.59
C ASP A 242 1.39 23.32 -16.92
N GLY A 243 2.72 23.23 -17.01
CA GLY A 243 3.41 22.78 -18.23
C GLY A 243 3.03 21.36 -18.64
N VAL A 244 2.91 20.45 -17.67
CA VAL A 244 2.45 19.07 -17.90
C VAL A 244 0.99 19.05 -18.32
N ARG A 245 0.11 19.78 -17.62
CA ARG A 245 -1.33 19.83 -17.97
C ARG A 245 -1.56 20.38 -19.37
N HIS A 246 -0.88 21.47 -19.72
CA HIS A 246 -0.95 22.04 -21.07
C HIS A 246 -0.40 21.06 -22.12
N ALA A 247 0.71 20.37 -21.84
CA ALA A 247 1.27 19.37 -22.75
C ALA A 247 0.27 18.24 -23.04
N PHE A 248 -0.42 17.72 -22.02
CA PHE A 248 -1.46 16.72 -22.22
C PHE A 248 -2.62 17.27 -23.06
N HIS A 249 -3.21 18.40 -22.65
CA HIS A 249 -4.38 18.95 -23.33
C HIS A 249 -4.09 19.47 -24.75
N ASN A 250 -2.85 19.82 -25.07
CA ASN A 250 -2.50 20.23 -26.42
C ASN A 250 -2.36 19.04 -27.38
N ASN A 251 -1.83 17.91 -26.89
CA ASN A 251 -1.43 16.78 -27.76
C ASN A 251 -2.39 15.58 -27.70
N TYR A 252 -3.15 15.39 -26.63
CA TYR A 252 -4.03 14.22 -26.48
C TYR A 252 -5.51 14.61 -26.61
N ARG A 253 -6.29 13.70 -27.18
CA ARG A 253 -7.74 13.83 -27.36
C ARG A 253 -8.44 12.59 -26.83
N LEU A 254 -9.65 12.77 -26.31
CA LEU A 254 -10.51 11.66 -25.92
C LEU A 254 -10.88 10.84 -27.16
N ILE A 255 -10.49 9.57 -27.19
CA ILE A 255 -10.78 8.65 -28.31
C ILE A 255 -11.81 7.57 -27.94
N SER A 256 -11.95 7.24 -26.65
CA SER A 256 -12.96 6.31 -26.16
C SER A 256 -13.44 6.75 -24.79
N ARG A 257 -14.76 6.66 -24.56
CA ARG A 257 -15.38 6.98 -23.27
C ARG A 257 -15.95 5.71 -22.65
N GLY A 258 -15.51 5.40 -21.44
CA GLY A 258 -16.01 4.29 -20.64
C GLY A 258 -17.00 4.74 -19.56
N THR A 259 -17.34 3.84 -18.65
CA THR A 259 -18.16 4.16 -17.48
C THR A 259 -17.30 4.68 -16.33
N TYR A 260 -16.11 4.11 -16.18
CA TYR A 260 -15.17 4.42 -15.10
C TYR A 260 -13.87 5.01 -15.61
N TYR A 261 -13.49 4.71 -16.86
CA TYR A 261 -12.26 5.17 -17.46
C TYR A 261 -12.48 5.71 -18.87
N ASP A 262 -11.71 6.73 -19.20
CA ASP A 262 -11.63 7.31 -20.53
C ASP A 262 -10.28 6.98 -21.15
N VAL A 263 -10.27 6.75 -22.46
CA VAL A 263 -9.04 6.54 -23.24
C VAL A 263 -8.73 7.80 -24.03
N TRP A 264 -7.52 8.29 -23.85
CA TRP A 264 -7.00 9.48 -24.51
C TRP A 264 -5.84 9.08 -25.42
N GLY A 265 -5.96 9.40 -26.71
CA GLY A 265 -4.94 9.13 -27.71
C GLY A 265 -4.21 10.41 -28.11
N CYS A 266 -2.93 10.28 -28.41
CA CYS A 266 -2.25 11.16 -29.35
C CYS A 266 -2.44 10.57 -30.77
#